data_AF-A0A2R8ZKQ3-F1
#
_entry.id   AF-A0A2R8ZKQ3-F1
#
_cell.length_a   1.000
_cell.length_b   1.000
_cell.length_c   1.000
_cell.angle_alpha   90.00
_cell.angle_beta   90.00
_cell.angle_gamma   90.00
#
_symmetry.space_group_name_H-M   'P 1'
#
loop_
_entity.id
_entity.type
_entity.pdbx_description
1 polymer ?
#
loop_
_entity_poly.entity_id
_entity_poly.type
_entity_poly.pdbx_seq_one_letter_code
_entity_poly.pdbx_strand_id
1 'polypeptide(L)'
;MGPGARRQGRIVQGRPEMCFCPPPTPLPPLRILTLGTHTPIPCSSPGSAAGTYPTMGSQALPPGPMQTLIFFDMEATGLPFSQPKVTELCLLAVHRCALESPPTSQGPPPTVPPPPRVVDKLSLCVAPGKACSPAASEITGLSTAVLAAHGRQCFDDNLANLLLAFLRRQPQPWCLVAHNGDRYDFPLLQAELAMLGLTSALDGAFCVDSITALKALERASSPSEHGPRKSYSLGSIYTRLYGQSPPDSHTAEGDVLALLSICQWRPQALLRWVDAHARPFGTIRPMYGVTASARTKPRPSAVTTTAHLATTRNTSPSLGDSRGPKDLPPVKDPGALPGEGLLAPLGLLAILTLAVATLYGLSLATPGE
;
A
#
# COMPACT_ATOMS: atom_id res chain seq x y z
N MET A 1 -41.34 -0.13 -57.60
CA MET A 1 -40.29 -0.83 -58.38
C MET A 1 -39.37 0.21 -58.98
N GLY A 2 -38.05 0.01 -58.88
CA GLY A 2 -37.03 0.87 -59.49
C GLY A 2 -35.86 1.16 -58.53
N PRO A 3 -34.74 0.40 -58.62
CA PRO A 3 -33.61 0.52 -57.71
C PRO A 3 -32.59 1.57 -58.19
N GLY A 4 -32.05 2.33 -57.24
CA GLY A 4 -30.99 3.31 -57.46
C GLY A 4 -29.61 2.66 -57.60
N ALA A 5 -28.89 3.11 -58.62
CA ALA A 5 -27.57 2.63 -59.02
C ALA A 5 -26.42 3.15 -58.13
N ARG A 6 -25.38 2.31 -58.09
CA ARG A 6 -24.05 2.47 -57.47
C ARG A 6 -23.40 3.84 -57.66
N ARG A 7 -22.63 4.28 -56.65
CA ARG A 7 -21.30 4.87 -56.86
C ARG A 7 -20.30 4.44 -55.77
N GLN A 8 -19.20 3.84 -56.23
CA GLN A 8 -18.00 3.52 -55.46
C GLN A 8 -17.24 4.81 -55.12
N GLY A 9 -16.98 5.01 -53.83
CA GLY A 9 -16.08 6.05 -53.32
C GLY A 9 -14.67 5.48 -53.09
N ARG A 10 -13.70 6.11 -53.75
CA ARG A 10 -12.28 5.80 -53.79
C ARG A 10 -11.62 6.19 -52.45
N ILE A 11 -10.96 5.26 -51.78
CA ILE A 11 -10.16 5.53 -50.57
C ILE A 11 -8.85 6.22 -51.01
N VAL A 12 -8.64 7.45 -50.55
CA VAL A 12 -7.36 8.15 -50.64
C VAL A 12 -6.64 7.97 -49.30
N GLN A 13 -5.54 7.23 -49.29
CA GLN A 13 -4.65 7.12 -48.14
C GLN A 13 -3.90 8.43 -47.93
N GLY A 14 -4.30 9.21 -46.92
CA GLY A 14 -3.51 10.31 -46.38
C GLY A 14 -2.37 9.77 -45.50
N ARG A 15 -1.15 10.28 -45.69
CA ARG A 15 -0.02 10.06 -44.76
C ARG A 15 -0.31 10.76 -43.43
N PRO A 16 0.00 10.17 -42.27
CA PRO A 16 -0.10 10.89 -41.00
C PRO A 16 1.07 11.87 -40.87
N GLU A 17 0.76 13.14 -40.63
CA GLU A 17 1.75 14.14 -40.19
C GLU A 17 2.23 13.80 -38.78
N MET A 18 3.55 13.66 -38.62
CA MET A 18 4.19 13.46 -37.33
C MET A 18 4.26 14.80 -36.59
N CYS A 19 3.41 14.99 -35.58
CA CYS A 19 3.56 16.08 -34.63
C CYS A 19 4.80 15.84 -33.77
N PHE A 20 5.83 16.68 -33.92
CA PHE A 20 6.97 16.73 -33.02
C PHE A 20 6.57 17.45 -31.72
N CYS A 21 6.53 16.71 -30.61
CA CYS A 21 6.51 17.32 -29.27
C CYS A 21 7.94 17.79 -28.92
N PRO A 22 8.14 19.06 -28.53
CA PRO A 22 9.44 19.49 -28.00
C PRO A 22 9.69 18.86 -26.62
N PRO A 23 10.96 18.64 -26.23
CA PRO A 23 11.31 18.08 -24.93
C PRO A 23 10.89 19.01 -23.77
N PRO A 24 10.56 18.47 -22.59
CA PRO A 24 10.19 19.28 -21.44
C PRO A 24 11.35 20.15 -20.98
N THR A 25 11.08 21.43 -20.73
CA THR A 25 12.03 22.35 -20.12
C THR A 25 12.33 21.94 -18.67
N PRO A 26 13.57 22.06 -18.20
CA PRO A 26 13.92 21.71 -16.82
C PRO A 26 13.20 22.64 -15.84
N LEU A 27 12.51 22.04 -14.87
CA LEU A 27 11.86 22.73 -13.77
C LEU A 27 12.91 23.45 -12.91
N PRO A 28 12.64 24.68 -12.43
CA PRO A 28 13.54 25.35 -11.50
C PRO A 28 13.60 24.59 -10.16
N PRO A 29 14.73 24.64 -9.44
CA PRO A 29 14.88 23.95 -8.16
C PRO A 29 13.84 24.46 -7.14
N LEU A 30 13.23 23.52 -6.41
CA LEU A 30 12.33 23.82 -5.30
C LEU A 30 13.05 24.76 -4.31
N ARG A 31 12.55 26.00 -4.19
CA ARG A 31 12.95 26.87 -3.09
C ARG A 31 12.43 26.28 -1.79
N ILE A 32 13.35 25.91 -0.92
CA ILE A 32 13.11 25.60 0.48
C ILE A 32 12.41 26.82 1.09
N LEU A 33 11.14 26.67 1.47
CA LEU A 33 10.43 27.66 2.26
C LEU A 33 11.05 27.67 3.66
N THR A 34 11.88 28.67 3.94
CA THR A 34 12.29 29.02 5.30
C THR A 34 11.06 29.41 6.11
N LEU A 35 10.84 28.74 7.24
CA LEU A 35 9.81 29.09 8.22
C LEU A 35 9.95 30.57 8.61
N GLY A 36 8.98 31.39 8.20
CA GLY A 36 8.74 32.69 8.82
C GLY A 36 8.11 32.48 10.19
N THR A 37 8.76 32.97 11.24
CA THR A 37 8.22 33.04 12.60
C THR A 37 7.10 34.06 12.63
N HIS A 38 5.86 33.62 12.43
CA HIS A 38 4.68 34.44 12.69
C HIS A 38 4.49 34.58 14.21
N THR A 39 4.80 35.77 14.73
CA THR A 39 4.34 36.25 16.03
C THR A 39 2.87 36.64 15.93
N PRO A 40 1.97 36.10 16.78
CA PRO A 40 0.59 36.56 16.81
C PRO A 40 0.48 37.87 17.59
N ILE A 41 -0.16 38.87 16.97
CA ILE A 41 -0.56 40.14 17.58
C ILE A 41 -1.77 39.86 18.50
N PRO A 42 -1.77 40.26 19.78
CA PRO A 42 -2.94 40.11 20.63
C PRO A 42 -3.90 41.30 20.47
N CYS A 43 -5.15 41.00 20.12
CA CYS A 43 -6.27 41.94 20.26
C CYS A 43 -6.59 42.17 21.74
N SER A 44 -6.61 43.42 22.15
CA SER A 44 -6.96 43.85 23.50
C SER A 44 -8.49 43.85 23.71
N SER A 45 -8.95 43.31 24.84
CA SER A 45 -10.24 43.65 25.46
C SER A 45 -10.15 43.44 26.97
N PRO A 46 -10.89 44.20 27.79
CA PRO A 46 -10.48 44.51 29.16
C PRO A 46 -11.03 43.54 30.23
N GLY A 47 -10.16 43.31 31.22
CA GLY A 47 -10.39 42.96 32.62
C GLY A 47 -11.63 42.18 33.07
N SER A 48 -11.41 41.00 33.66
CA SER A 48 -12.02 40.68 34.95
C SER A 48 -11.32 39.54 35.69
N ALA A 49 -11.08 39.78 36.99
CA ALA A 49 -10.92 38.88 38.13
C ALA A 49 -9.98 37.66 38.06
N ALA A 50 -8.93 37.72 38.89
CA ALA A 50 -8.09 36.60 39.28
C ALA A 50 -8.89 35.54 40.06
N GLY A 51 -8.94 34.32 39.52
CA GLY A 51 -9.39 33.12 40.21
C GLY A 51 -8.36 32.01 39.97
N THR A 52 -7.71 31.57 41.04
CA THR A 52 -6.74 30.47 41.02
C THR A 52 -7.49 29.15 40.85
N TYR A 53 -7.50 28.59 39.62
CA TYR A 53 -8.01 27.25 39.36
C TYR A 53 -6.87 26.23 39.41
N PRO A 54 -7.09 25.05 40.03
CA PRO A 54 -6.09 23.99 40.06
C PRO A 54 -5.87 23.44 38.65
N THR A 55 -4.61 23.18 38.33
CA THR A 55 -4.14 22.59 37.08
C THR A 55 -4.75 21.20 36.88
N MET A 56 -5.90 21.12 36.21
CA MET A 56 -6.41 19.84 35.72
C MET A 56 -5.48 19.36 34.60
N GLY A 57 -4.97 18.15 34.76
CA GLY A 57 -4.16 17.47 33.75
C GLY A 57 -4.89 17.52 32.40
N SER A 58 -4.15 17.89 31.37
CA SER A 58 -4.61 18.00 30.01
C SER A 58 -5.00 16.61 29.47
N GLN A 59 -6.17 16.09 29.84
CA GLN A 59 -6.83 15.03 29.09
C GLN A 59 -7.21 15.64 27.76
N ALA A 60 -6.48 15.28 26.70
CA ALA A 60 -6.86 15.63 25.35
C ALA A 60 -8.32 15.20 25.13
N LEU A 61 -9.16 16.12 24.65
CA LEU A 61 -10.52 15.78 24.23
C LEU A 61 -10.46 14.56 23.31
N PRO A 62 -11.39 13.59 23.46
CA PRO A 62 -11.48 12.48 22.52
C PRO A 62 -11.52 13.06 21.10
N PRO A 63 -10.76 12.46 20.16
CA PRO A 63 -10.71 13.01 18.82
C PRO A 63 -12.13 13.13 18.28
N GLY A 64 -12.39 14.25 17.59
CA GLY A 64 -13.60 14.39 16.80
C GLY A 64 -13.71 13.23 15.79
N PRO A 65 -14.89 13.06 15.17
CA PRO A 65 -15.13 11.89 14.35
C PRO A 65 -14.16 11.86 13.15
N MET A 66 -13.68 10.68 12.77
CA MET A 66 -12.66 10.50 11.74
C MET A 66 -13.19 11.02 10.40
N GLN A 67 -12.44 11.94 9.79
CA GLN A 67 -12.82 12.53 8.50
C GLN A 67 -12.35 11.68 7.33
N THR A 68 -11.22 10.98 7.48
CA THR A 68 -10.68 10.12 6.43
C THR A 68 -10.32 8.75 6.98
N LEU A 69 -10.81 7.70 6.33
CA LEU A 69 -10.36 6.33 6.56
C LEU A 69 -9.35 5.97 5.47
N ILE A 70 -8.18 5.49 5.86
CA ILE A 70 -7.10 5.11 4.94
C ILE A 70 -6.94 3.61 5.02
N PHE A 71 -7.51 2.92 4.04
CA PHE A 71 -7.38 1.47 3.93
C PHE A 71 -5.95 1.15 3.51
N PHE A 72 -5.33 0.23 4.24
CA PHE A 72 -3.91 -0.02 4.18
C PHE A 72 -3.62 -1.52 4.21
N ASP A 73 -2.71 -1.95 3.35
CA ASP A 73 -2.21 -3.32 3.29
C ASP A 73 -0.73 -3.31 2.87
N MET A 74 0.02 -4.32 3.33
CA MET A 74 1.40 -4.55 2.94
C MET A 74 1.68 -6.01 2.61
N GLU A 75 2.33 -6.21 1.48
CA GLU A 75 3.05 -7.45 1.21
C GLU A 75 4.47 -7.36 1.76
N ALA A 76 4.99 -8.49 2.23
CA ALA A 76 6.32 -8.55 2.82
C ALA A 76 7.05 -9.86 2.51
N THR A 77 8.33 -9.91 2.87
CA THR A 77 9.18 -11.09 2.64
C THR A 77 8.75 -12.35 3.42
N GLY A 78 7.85 -12.24 4.40
CA GLY A 78 7.42 -13.37 5.23
C GLY A 78 6.64 -12.96 6.48
N LEU A 79 6.48 -13.91 7.40
CA LEU A 79 5.70 -13.76 8.64
C LEU A 79 6.51 -13.10 9.78
N PRO A 80 5.88 -12.62 10.86
CA PRO A 80 6.53 -11.81 11.90
C PRO A 80 7.81 -12.42 12.51
N PHE A 81 7.82 -13.74 12.76
CA PHE A 81 8.99 -14.43 13.32
C PHE A 81 10.24 -14.34 12.43
N SER A 82 10.07 -14.09 11.14
CA SER A 82 11.14 -13.97 10.16
C SER A 82 11.75 -12.56 10.09
N GLN A 83 11.25 -11.62 10.91
CA GLN A 83 11.55 -10.18 10.83
C GLN A 83 11.42 -9.67 9.39
N PRO A 84 10.19 -9.65 8.85
CA PRO A 84 9.98 -9.40 7.43
C PRO A 84 10.28 -7.95 7.06
N LYS A 85 10.49 -7.73 5.77
CA LYS A 85 10.66 -6.43 5.15
C LYS A 85 9.58 -6.20 4.09
N VAL A 86 9.12 -4.96 3.98
CA VAL A 86 8.05 -4.59 3.05
C VAL A 86 8.51 -4.81 1.60
N THR A 87 7.65 -5.43 0.80
CA THR A 87 7.85 -5.67 -0.64
C THR A 87 6.83 -4.93 -1.50
N GLU A 88 5.65 -4.64 -0.95
CA GLU A 88 4.62 -3.84 -1.57
C GLU A 88 3.78 -3.17 -0.49
N LEU A 89 3.25 -1.98 -0.77
CA LEU A 89 2.29 -1.32 0.11
C LEU A 89 1.23 -0.61 -0.71
N CYS A 90 0.00 -0.57 -0.20
CA CYS A 90 -1.09 0.18 -0.78
C CYS A 90 -1.83 1.01 0.27
N LEU A 91 -2.17 2.25 -0.08
CA LEU A 91 -3.03 3.15 0.68
C LEU A 91 -4.19 3.59 -0.21
N LEU A 92 -5.41 3.48 0.32
CA LEU A 92 -6.61 4.02 -0.30
C LEU A 92 -7.33 4.93 0.70
N ALA A 93 -7.21 6.23 0.52
CA ALA A 93 -7.83 7.22 1.39
C ALA A 93 -9.25 7.57 0.91
N VAL A 94 -10.21 7.42 1.82
CA VAL A 94 -11.64 7.61 1.58
C VAL A 94 -12.20 8.57 2.62
N HIS A 95 -12.75 9.69 2.17
CA HIS A 95 -13.43 10.62 3.07
C HIS A 95 -14.72 10.01 3.63
N ARG A 96 -15.05 10.29 4.90
CA ARG A 96 -16.21 9.73 5.60
C ARG A 96 -17.52 9.91 4.84
N CYS A 97 -17.72 11.06 4.18
CA CYS A 97 -18.96 11.37 3.47
C CYS A 97 -19.24 10.38 2.32
N ALA A 98 -18.18 9.82 1.74
CA ALA A 98 -18.26 8.83 0.68
C ALA A 98 -18.75 7.46 1.20
N LEU A 99 -18.60 7.20 2.50
CA LEU A 99 -19.12 6.01 3.19
C LEU A 99 -20.48 6.27 3.84
N GLU A 100 -20.76 7.51 4.27
CA GLU A 100 -22.05 7.89 4.86
C GLU A 100 -23.20 7.92 3.85
N SER A 101 -22.87 8.24 2.58
CA SER A 101 -23.86 8.37 1.50
C SER A 101 -24.73 7.11 1.42
N PRO A 102 -26.07 7.24 1.50
CA PRO A 102 -26.94 6.10 1.62
C PRO A 102 -26.85 5.25 0.34
N PRO A 103 -26.54 3.94 0.44
CA PRO A 103 -26.96 3.02 -0.60
C PRO A 103 -28.49 3.05 -0.58
N THR A 104 -29.11 3.46 -1.69
CA THR A 104 -30.54 3.34 -1.89
C THR A 104 -30.89 1.84 -1.91
N SER A 105 -31.16 1.25 -0.74
CA SER A 105 -32.13 0.17 -0.49
C SER A 105 -31.86 -0.54 0.83
N GLN A 106 -32.93 -0.69 1.60
CA GLN A 106 -33.02 -1.52 2.80
C GLN A 106 -32.79 -2.99 2.41
N GLY A 107 -31.63 -3.54 2.77
CA GLY A 107 -31.26 -4.95 2.59
C GLY A 107 -29.79 -5.10 2.18
N PRO A 108 -29.09 -6.19 2.57
CA PRO A 108 -27.75 -6.44 2.06
C PRO A 108 -27.83 -6.56 0.53
N PRO A 109 -27.10 -5.74 -0.25
CA PRO A 109 -26.97 -6.03 -1.68
C PRO A 109 -26.30 -7.41 -1.80
N PRO A 110 -26.80 -8.32 -2.65
CA PRO A 110 -26.15 -9.60 -2.94
C PRO A 110 -24.86 -9.43 -3.77
N THR A 111 -24.38 -8.20 -3.92
CA THR A 111 -23.30 -7.80 -4.81
C THR A 111 -22.28 -6.93 -4.08
N VAL A 112 -21.03 -7.03 -4.51
CA VAL A 112 -19.92 -6.24 -3.96
C VAL A 112 -20.20 -4.75 -4.18
N PRO A 113 -20.14 -3.91 -3.13
CA PRO A 113 -20.31 -2.47 -3.27
C PRO A 113 -19.24 -1.88 -4.20
N PRO A 114 -19.61 -0.95 -5.11
CA PRO A 114 -18.60 -0.26 -5.89
C PRO A 114 -17.74 0.64 -4.96
N PRO A 115 -16.43 0.75 -5.21
CA PRO A 115 -15.60 1.74 -4.54
C PRO A 115 -16.14 3.16 -4.77
N PRO A 116 -16.05 4.06 -3.79
CA PRO A 116 -16.41 5.46 -4.02
C PRO A 116 -15.59 6.08 -5.14
N ARG A 117 -16.19 7.01 -5.90
CA ARG A 117 -15.52 7.63 -7.05
C ARG A 117 -14.38 8.57 -6.62
N VAL A 118 -14.53 9.24 -5.49
CA VAL A 118 -13.55 10.20 -4.96
C VAL A 118 -12.73 9.48 -3.90
N VAL A 119 -11.57 8.99 -4.32
CA VAL A 119 -10.58 8.31 -3.48
C VAL A 119 -9.19 8.74 -3.94
N ASP A 120 -8.27 8.89 -2.99
CA ASP A 120 -6.85 9.01 -3.28
C ASP A 120 -6.21 7.63 -3.11
N LYS A 121 -5.35 7.22 -4.05
CA LYS A 121 -4.70 5.91 -4.03
C LYS A 121 -3.21 6.02 -4.25
N LEU A 122 -2.45 5.25 -3.50
CA LEU A 122 -1.01 5.06 -3.64
C LEU A 122 -0.68 3.58 -3.53
N SER A 123 -0.09 2.99 -4.56
CA SER A 123 0.40 1.60 -4.55
C SER A 123 1.84 1.58 -5.04
N LEU A 124 2.74 0.95 -4.28
CA LEU A 124 4.19 0.97 -4.53
C LEU A 124 4.84 -0.38 -4.20
N CYS A 125 5.59 -0.94 -5.14
CA CYS A 125 6.52 -2.03 -4.86
C CYS A 125 7.85 -1.49 -4.28
N VAL A 126 8.40 -2.22 -3.31
CA VAL A 126 9.59 -1.85 -2.52
C VAL A 126 10.61 -2.99 -2.58
N ALA A 127 11.90 -2.66 -2.77
CA ALA A 127 12.97 -3.64 -2.67
C ALA A 127 13.30 -3.91 -1.19
N PRO A 128 13.11 -5.14 -0.67
CA PRO A 128 13.13 -5.40 0.78
C PRO A 128 14.53 -5.44 1.42
N GLY A 129 15.61 -5.42 0.64
CA GLY A 129 16.98 -5.58 1.15
C GLY A 129 17.30 -6.96 1.77
N LYS A 130 16.33 -7.89 1.79
CA LYS A 130 16.48 -9.31 2.17
C LYS A 130 15.71 -10.22 1.22
N ALA A 131 16.02 -11.51 1.23
CA ALA A 131 15.31 -12.49 0.42
C ALA A 131 13.85 -12.66 0.89
N CYS A 132 12.91 -12.69 -0.06
CA CYS A 132 11.57 -13.20 0.17
C CYS A 132 11.63 -14.69 0.50
N SER A 133 10.84 -15.14 1.47
CA SER A 133 10.63 -16.58 1.68
C SER A 133 9.94 -17.20 0.46
N PRO A 134 10.14 -18.51 0.20
CA PRO A 134 9.48 -19.18 -0.91
C PRO A 134 7.96 -19.02 -0.88
N ALA A 135 7.34 -19.23 0.28
CA ALA A 135 5.90 -19.10 0.46
C ALA A 135 5.40 -17.67 0.23
N ALA A 136 6.11 -16.65 0.73
CA ALA A 136 5.74 -15.26 0.45
C ALA A 136 5.86 -14.91 -1.04
N SER A 137 6.90 -15.41 -1.71
CA SER A 137 7.08 -15.17 -3.15
C SER A 137 6.01 -15.86 -3.98
N GLU A 138 5.57 -17.04 -3.57
CA GLU A 138 4.53 -17.82 -4.24
C GLU A 138 3.17 -17.13 -4.14
N ILE A 139 2.77 -16.67 -2.94
CA ILE A 139 1.45 -16.05 -2.77
C ILE A 139 1.38 -14.64 -3.38
N THR A 140 2.45 -13.85 -3.26
CA THR A 140 2.46 -12.44 -3.73
C THR A 140 2.86 -12.29 -5.19
N GLY A 141 3.49 -13.30 -5.78
CA GLY A 141 4.18 -13.17 -7.06
C GLY A 141 5.41 -12.27 -7.02
N LEU A 142 5.82 -11.76 -5.85
CA LEU A 142 6.97 -10.88 -5.69
C LEU A 142 8.18 -11.63 -5.16
N SER A 143 9.31 -11.51 -5.86
CA SER A 143 10.61 -11.95 -5.35
C SER A 143 11.59 -10.79 -5.31
N THR A 144 12.57 -10.85 -4.41
CA THR A 144 13.65 -9.86 -4.31
C THR A 144 14.37 -9.68 -5.65
N ALA A 145 14.56 -10.77 -6.41
CA ALA A 145 15.19 -10.73 -7.72
C ALA A 145 14.35 -9.97 -8.76
N VAL A 146 13.04 -10.23 -8.81
CA VAL A 146 12.11 -9.53 -9.72
C VAL A 146 12.03 -8.04 -9.36
N LEU A 147 11.95 -7.70 -8.07
CA LEU A 147 11.91 -6.30 -7.61
C LEU A 147 13.20 -5.55 -7.97
N ALA A 148 14.37 -6.20 -7.80
CA ALA A 148 15.66 -5.64 -8.19
C ALA A 148 15.79 -5.48 -9.71
N ALA A 149 15.36 -6.46 -10.50
CA ALA A 149 15.37 -6.39 -11.96
C ALA A 149 14.51 -5.23 -12.50
N HIS A 150 13.42 -4.89 -11.81
CA HIS A 150 12.58 -3.72 -12.13
C HIS A 150 13.07 -2.41 -11.48
N GLY A 151 14.27 -2.39 -10.89
CA GLY A 151 14.87 -1.19 -10.29
C GLY A 151 14.05 -0.57 -9.16
N ARG A 152 13.30 -1.39 -8.39
CA ARG A 152 12.56 -0.89 -7.22
C ARG A 152 13.55 -0.41 -6.16
N GLN A 153 13.21 0.70 -5.50
CA GLN A 153 14.01 1.28 -4.43
C GLN A 153 13.62 0.65 -3.08
N CYS A 154 14.53 0.73 -2.12
CA CYS A 154 14.28 0.25 -0.75
C CYS A 154 13.27 1.14 -0.01
N PHE A 155 12.84 0.70 1.17
CA PHE A 155 12.12 1.57 2.09
C PHE A 155 13.08 2.62 2.66
N ASP A 156 13.07 3.83 2.09
CA ASP A 156 14.03 4.89 2.38
C ASP A 156 13.34 6.22 2.77
N ASP A 157 14.15 7.26 3.02
CA ASP A 157 13.67 8.59 3.39
C ASP A 157 12.76 9.20 2.31
N ASN A 158 12.99 8.89 1.03
CA ASN A 158 12.16 9.41 -0.07
C ASN A 158 10.78 8.75 -0.07
N LEU A 159 10.71 7.43 0.10
CA LEU A 159 9.45 6.73 0.28
C LEU A 159 8.69 7.24 1.51
N ALA A 160 9.36 7.42 2.65
CA ALA A 160 8.73 7.95 3.85
C ALA A 160 8.17 9.37 3.63
N ASN A 161 8.92 10.25 2.96
CA ASN A 161 8.44 11.58 2.60
C ASN A 161 7.23 11.56 1.67
N LEU A 162 7.22 10.63 0.69
CA LEU A 162 6.09 10.43 -0.22
C LEU A 162 4.84 9.99 0.55
N LEU A 163 4.98 9.02 1.47
CA LEU A 163 3.89 8.56 2.34
C LEU A 163 3.34 9.70 3.20
N LEU A 164 4.21 10.47 3.87
CA LEU A 164 3.80 11.60 4.70
C LEU A 164 3.11 12.70 3.88
N ALA A 165 3.59 12.97 2.66
CA ALA A 165 2.94 13.91 1.76
C ALA A 165 1.54 13.45 1.35
N PHE A 166 1.37 12.16 1.00
CA PHE A 166 0.06 11.57 0.70
C PHE A 166 -0.91 11.69 1.88
N LEU A 167 -0.45 11.36 3.10
CA LEU A 167 -1.24 11.42 4.33
C LEU A 167 -1.64 12.86 4.71
N ARG A 168 -0.75 13.84 4.50
CA ARG A 168 -1.01 15.27 4.80
C ARG A 168 -2.06 15.89 3.89
N ARG A 169 -2.33 15.29 2.71
CA ARG A 169 -3.41 15.75 1.83
C ARG A 169 -4.81 15.41 2.38
N GLN A 170 -4.89 14.47 3.32
CA GLN A 170 -6.15 13.93 3.78
C GLN A 170 -6.78 14.79 4.89
N PRO A 171 -8.11 15.05 4.85
CA PRO A 171 -8.82 15.72 5.93
C PRO A 171 -8.62 15.03 7.28
N GLN A 172 -8.32 15.84 8.31
CA GLN A 172 -8.02 15.42 9.68
C GLN A 172 -9.28 15.39 10.57
N PRO A 173 -9.34 14.56 11.62
CA PRO A 173 -8.40 13.46 11.89
C PRO A 173 -8.60 12.31 10.90
N TRP A 174 -7.52 11.61 10.56
CA TRP A 174 -7.58 10.41 9.71
C TRP A 174 -7.16 9.15 10.47
N CYS A 175 -7.66 8.00 10.03
CA CYS A 175 -7.43 6.71 10.66
C CYS A 175 -7.01 5.66 9.63
N LEU A 176 -5.88 4.98 9.87
CA LEU A 176 -5.50 3.77 9.14
C LEU A 176 -6.45 2.62 9.49
N VAL A 177 -6.83 1.85 8.48
CA VAL A 177 -7.65 0.65 8.60
C VAL A 177 -6.92 -0.46 7.87
N ALA A 178 -6.46 -1.47 8.61
CA ALA A 178 -5.81 -2.65 8.04
C ALA A 178 -6.44 -3.94 8.55
N HIS A 179 -6.24 -5.04 7.84
CA HIS A 179 -6.81 -6.34 8.21
C HIS A 179 -5.80 -7.17 8.98
N ASN A 180 -6.08 -7.47 10.26
CA ASN A 180 -5.07 -7.98 11.22
C ASN A 180 -3.92 -6.98 11.46
N GLY A 181 -4.16 -5.69 11.22
CA GLY A 181 -3.16 -4.63 11.31
C GLY A 181 -2.51 -4.52 12.68
N ASP A 182 -3.23 -4.83 13.75
CA ASP A 182 -2.71 -4.78 15.12
C ASP A 182 -1.54 -5.75 15.35
N ARG A 183 -1.51 -6.83 14.57
CA ARG A 183 -0.55 -7.92 14.71
C ARG A 183 0.44 -8.01 13.56
N TYR A 184 0.27 -7.20 12.52
CA TYR A 184 1.08 -7.29 11.32
C TYR A 184 1.44 -5.92 10.73
N ASP A 185 0.51 -5.28 10.03
CA ASP A 185 0.78 -4.08 9.23
C ASP A 185 1.27 -2.91 10.07
N PHE A 186 0.60 -2.60 11.18
CA PHE A 186 0.98 -1.45 12.00
C PHE A 186 2.35 -1.65 12.67
N PRO A 187 2.63 -2.80 13.33
CA PRO A 187 3.97 -3.07 13.86
C PRO A 187 5.07 -3.09 12.79
N LEU A 188 4.79 -3.61 11.59
CA LEU A 188 5.77 -3.67 10.50
C LEU A 188 6.09 -2.28 9.95
N LEU A 189 5.06 -1.46 9.70
CA LEU A 189 5.23 -0.08 9.26
C LEU A 189 6.01 0.73 10.31
N GLN A 190 5.68 0.55 11.59
CA GLN A 190 6.41 1.19 12.69
C GLN A 190 7.88 0.74 12.74
N ALA A 191 8.19 -0.52 12.42
CA ALA A 191 9.56 -1.00 12.34
C ALA A 191 10.32 -0.36 11.16
N GLU A 192 9.73 -0.25 9.98
CA GLU A 192 10.38 0.41 8.83
C GLU A 192 10.62 1.92 9.10
N LEU A 193 9.65 2.62 9.67
CA LEU A 193 9.83 4.02 10.09
C LEU A 193 10.89 4.16 11.17
N ALA A 194 10.94 3.24 12.14
CA ALA A 194 11.95 3.24 13.19
C ALA A 194 13.38 3.07 12.64
N MET A 195 13.56 2.23 11.61
CA MET A 195 14.85 2.06 10.93
C MET A 195 15.36 3.36 10.29
N LEU A 196 14.45 4.26 9.90
CA LEU A 196 14.78 5.59 9.36
C LEU A 196 14.90 6.68 10.45
N GLY A 197 14.68 6.33 11.73
CA GLY A 197 14.62 7.32 12.82
C GLY A 197 13.37 8.20 12.79
N LEU A 198 12.30 7.72 12.15
CA LEU A 198 11.03 8.44 11.94
C LEU A 198 9.90 7.91 12.84
N THR A 199 10.23 7.43 14.05
CA THR A 199 9.24 6.83 14.97
C THR A 199 8.08 7.76 15.35
N SER A 200 8.31 9.08 15.34
CA SER A 200 7.32 10.10 15.66
C SER A 200 6.58 10.66 14.44
N ALA A 201 6.88 10.17 13.23
CA ALA A 201 6.31 10.74 12.00
C ALA A 201 4.79 10.56 11.89
N LEU A 202 4.23 9.59 12.62
CA LEU A 202 2.81 9.27 12.67
C LEU A 202 2.20 9.49 14.06
N ASP A 203 2.77 10.36 14.91
CA ASP A 203 2.23 10.61 16.27
C ASP A 203 0.81 11.19 16.27
N GLY A 204 0.46 11.97 15.23
CA GLY A 204 -0.88 12.51 15.04
C GLY A 204 -1.86 11.56 14.31
N ALA A 205 -1.40 10.36 13.95
CA ALA A 205 -2.19 9.38 13.21
C ALA A 205 -3.03 8.51 14.14
N PHE A 206 -4.15 8.01 13.64
CA PHE A 206 -4.94 6.97 14.30
C PHE A 206 -4.92 5.67 13.51
N CYS A 207 -5.20 4.54 14.16
CA CYS A 207 -5.38 3.25 13.49
C CYS A 207 -6.42 2.36 14.18
N VAL A 208 -7.01 1.46 13.40
CA VAL A 208 -7.90 0.40 13.86
C VAL A 208 -7.73 -0.89 13.06
N ASP A 209 -8.03 -2.02 13.70
CA ASP A 209 -8.03 -3.33 13.06
C ASP A 209 -9.43 -3.74 12.59
N SER A 210 -9.57 -3.97 11.27
CA SER A 210 -10.85 -4.34 10.66
C SER A 210 -11.40 -5.69 11.13
N ILE A 211 -10.56 -6.63 11.60
CA ILE A 211 -11.04 -7.90 12.19
C ILE A 211 -11.87 -7.60 13.43
N THR A 212 -11.39 -6.70 14.30
CA THR A 212 -12.09 -6.34 15.53
C THR A 212 -13.38 -5.58 15.24
N ALA A 213 -13.35 -4.68 14.25
CA ALA A 213 -14.52 -3.96 13.77
C ALA A 213 -15.59 -4.92 13.23
N LEU A 214 -15.23 -5.80 12.29
CA LEU A 214 -16.16 -6.71 11.63
C LEU A 214 -16.74 -7.75 12.59
N LYS A 215 -15.94 -8.22 13.57
CA LYS A 215 -16.46 -9.03 14.68
C LYS A 215 -17.55 -8.29 15.47
N ALA A 216 -17.33 -7.02 15.81
CA ALA A 216 -18.31 -6.23 16.55
C ALA A 216 -19.59 -6.00 15.73
N LEU A 217 -19.44 -5.65 14.45
CA LEU A 217 -20.56 -5.43 13.53
C LEU A 217 -21.39 -6.70 13.29
N GLU A 218 -20.75 -7.86 13.12
CA GLU A 218 -21.46 -9.14 12.97
C GLU A 218 -22.22 -9.53 14.25
N ARG A 219 -21.61 -9.38 15.43
CA ARG A 219 -22.29 -9.66 16.72
C ARG A 219 -23.50 -8.77 16.94
N ALA A 220 -23.40 -7.49 16.60
CA ALA A 220 -24.53 -6.55 16.68
C ALA A 220 -25.67 -6.90 15.70
N SER A 221 -25.38 -7.67 14.65
CA SER A 221 -26.36 -8.10 13.64
C SER A 221 -27.03 -9.42 13.99
N SER A 222 -26.33 -10.29 14.71
CA SER A 222 -26.79 -11.63 15.06
C SER A 222 -26.18 -12.02 16.41
N PRO A 223 -26.88 -11.74 17.52
CA PRO A 223 -26.36 -11.95 18.86
C PRO A 223 -26.23 -13.43 19.27
N SER A 224 -26.58 -14.39 18.40
CA SER A 224 -26.57 -15.80 18.79
C SER A 224 -25.13 -16.30 18.98
N GLU A 225 -24.79 -16.63 20.24
CA GLU A 225 -23.44 -17.07 20.63
C GLU A 225 -23.13 -18.53 20.24
N HIS A 226 -24.12 -19.27 19.72
CA HIS A 226 -24.05 -20.72 19.53
C HIS A 226 -23.81 -21.17 18.08
N GLY A 227 -23.21 -20.31 17.25
CA GLY A 227 -22.80 -20.67 15.89
C GLY A 227 -21.42 -21.35 15.83
N PRO A 228 -21.13 -22.14 14.79
CA PRO A 228 -19.78 -22.67 14.56
C PRO A 228 -18.76 -21.52 14.45
N ARG A 229 -17.53 -21.76 14.92
CA ARG A 229 -16.44 -20.77 14.87
C ARG A 229 -16.23 -20.29 13.42
N LYS A 230 -16.35 -18.98 13.20
CA LYS A 230 -16.17 -18.35 11.89
C LYS A 230 -14.74 -17.89 11.71
N SER A 231 -14.19 -18.11 10.52
CA SER A 231 -12.95 -17.45 10.10
C SER A 231 -13.21 -15.96 9.83
N TYR A 232 -12.26 -15.14 10.29
CA TYR A 232 -12.20 -13.70 10.03
C TYR A 232 -10.97 -13.33 9.19
N SER A 233 -10.44 -14.26 8.37
CA SER A 233 -9.53 -13.86 7.31
C SER A 233 -10.27 -13.03 6.26
N LEU A 234 -9.55 -12.16 5.54
CA LEU A 234 -10.10 -11.23 4.56
C LEU A 234 -10.99 -11.97 3.55
N GLY A 235 -10.45 -13.03 2.93
CA GLY A 235 -11.20 -13.87 1.99
C GLY A 235 -12.41 -14.55 2.61
N SER A 236 -12.32 -15.06 3.85
CA SER A 236 -13.46 -15.70 4.52
C SER A 236 -14.61 -14.74 4.81
N ILE A 237 -14.31 -13.49 5.18
CA ILE A 237 -15.32 -12.44 5.38
C ILE A 237 -15.91 -12.07 4.03
N TYR A 238 -15.07 -11.76 3.05
CA TYR A 238 -15.50 -11.34 1.72
C TYR A 238 -16.42 -12.38 1.06
N THR A 239 -16.04 -13.66 1.07
CA THR A 239 -16.88 -14.75 0.53
C THR A 239 -18.17 -14.94 1.31
N ARG A 240 -18.15 -14.78 2.64
CA ARG A 240 -19.37 -14.87 3.45
C ARG A 240 -20.35 -13.73 3.17
N LEU A 241 -19.85 -12.53 2.88
CA LEU A 241 -20.69 -11.37 2.60
C LEU A 241 -21.20 -11.34 1.15
N TYR A 242 -20.37 -11.78 0.19
CA TYR A 242 -20.62 -11.56 -1.24
C TYR A 242 -20.72 -12.84 -2.08
N GLY A 243 -20.57 -14.02 -1.48
CA GLY A 243 -20.73 -15.30 -2.17
C GLY A 243 -19.64 -15.65 -3.20
N GLN A 244 -18.56 -14.88 -3.25
CA GLN A 244 -17.45 -15.05 -4.20
C GLN A 244 -16.09 -14.79 -3.54
N SER A 245 -14.99 -15.23 -4.17
CA SER A 245 -13.63 -14.92 -3.69
C SER A 245 -13.25 -13.47 -4.01
N PRO A 246 -12.41 -12.81 -3.19
CA PRO A 246 -11.86 -11.51 -3.54
C PRO A 246 -10.99 -11.60 -4.80
N PRO A 247 -11.10 -10.63 -5.73
CA PRO A 247 -10.22 -10.56 -6.89
C PRO A 247 -8.79 -10.20 -6.45
N ASP A 248 -7.79 -10.60 -7.23
CA ASP A 248 -6.39 -10.16 -7.09
C ASP A 248 -5.81 -10.29 -5.67
N SER A 249 -6.19 -11.38 -4.98
CA SER A 249 -5.72 -11.68 -3.62
C SER A 249 -4.20 -11.72 -3.56
N HIS A 250 -3.62 -11.26 -2.44
CA HIS A 250 -2.16 -11.21 -2.23
C HIS A 250 -1.41 -10.24 -3.16
N THR A 251 -2.13 -9.22 -3.66
CA THR A 251 -1.54 -7.96 -4.10
C THR A 251 -1.99 -6.89 -3.11
N ALA A 252 -1.11 -5.95 -2.76
CA ALA A 252 -1.46 -4.94 -1.76
C ALA A 252 -2.69 -4.11 -2.18
N GLU A 253 -2.86 -3.83 -3.48
CA GLU A 253 -4.04 -3.14 -3.99
C GLU A 253 -5.30 -4.01 -3.98
N GLY A 254 -5.21 -5.27 -4.41
CA GLY A 254 -6.34 -6.20 -4.41
C GLY A 254 -6.90 -6.41 -2.99
N ASP A 255 -6.01 -6.59 -2.02
CA ASP A 255 -6.40 -6.80 -0.61
C ASP A 255 -6.96 -5.51 0.01
N VAL A 256 -6.43 -4.33 -0.32
CA VAL A 256 -7.05 -3.03 0.07
C VAL A 256 -8.46 -2.86 -0.52
N LEU A 257 -8.69 -3.26 -1.77
CA LEU A 257 -10.01 -3.16 -2.41
C LEU A 257 -11.01 -4.16 -1.82
N ALA A 258 -10.56 -5.38 -1.52
CA ALA A 258 -11.36 -6.36 -0.79
C ALA A 258 -11.69 -5.86 0.63
N LEU A 259 -10.72 -5.25 1.32
CA LEU A 259 -10.89 -4.65 2.64
C LEU A 259 -11.91 -3.50 2.62
N LEU A 260 -11.79 -2.58 1.66
CA LEU A 260 -12.77 -1.52 1.44
C LEU A 260 -14.17 -2.13 1.27
N SER A 261 -14.29 -3.15 0.41
CA SER A 261 -15.57 -3.79 0.11
C SER A 261 -16.22 -4.35 1.37
N ILE A 262 -15.51 -5.11 2.21
CA ILE A 262 -16.09 -5.64 3.47
C ILE A 262 -16.43 -4.54 4.47
N CYS A 263 -15.70 -3.42 4.45
CA CYS A 263 -15.98 -2.24 5.26
C CYS A 263 -17.21 -1.45 4.76
N GLN A 264 -17.52 -1.51 3.47
CA GLN A 264 -18.74 -0.94 2.88
C GLN A 264 -20.01 -1.77 3.15
N TRP A 265 -19.91 -2.95 3.79
CA TRP A 265 -21.08 -3.77 4.13
C TRP A 265 -22.07 -3.06 5.05
N ARG A 266 -21.56 -2.36 6.07
CA ARG A 266 -22.35 -1.57 7.03
C ARG A 266 -21.63 -0.26 7.37
N PRO A 267 -21.57 0.70 6.44
CA PRO A 267 -20.62 1.79 6.54
C PRO A 267 -20.93 2.73 7.71
N GLN A 268 -22.20 3.00 8.04
CA GLN A 268 -22.56 3.83 9.20
C GLN A 268 -22.27 3.14 10.53
N ALA A 269 -22.38 1.80 10.60
CA ALA A 269 -22.00 1.05 11.79
C ALA A 269 -20.47 1.00 11.94
N LEU A 270 -19.76 0.84 10.82
CA LEU A 270 -18.30 0.88 10.78
C LEU A 270 -17.79 2.24 11.25
N LEU A 271 -18.26 3.34 10.67
CA LEU A 271 -17.81 4.69 11.03
C LEU A 271 -17.99 4.97 12.52
N ARG A 272 -19.15 4.65 13.10
CA ARG A 272 -19.39 4.78 14.54
C ARG A 272 -18.43 3.93 15.37
N TRP A 273 -18.12 2.72 14.90
CA TRP A 273 -17.17 1.85 15.58
C TRP A 273 -15.74 2.43 15.50
N VAL A 274 -15.32 2.91 14.33
CA VAL A 274 -14.01 3.55 14.12
C VAL A 274 -13.86 4.78 15.01
N ASP A 275 -14.85 5.67 15.02
CA ASP A 275 -14.85 6.89 15.85
C ASP A 275 -14.69 6.57 17.35
N ALA A 276 -15.22 5.43 17.81
CA ALA A 276 -15.13 5.01 19.21
C ALA A 276 -13.87 4.21 19.57
N HIS A 277 -13.18 3.60 18.61
CA HIS A 277 -12.07 2.66 18.87
C HIS A 277 -10.73 3.07 18.24
N ALA A 278 -10.71 4.14 17.45
CA ALA A 278 -9.49 4.72 16.90
C ALA A 278 -8.51 5.04 18.03
N ARG A 279 -7.29 4.49 17.94
CA ARG A 279 -6.21 4.75 18.89
C ARG A 279 -5.00 5.37 18.20
N PRO A 280 -4.19 6.18 18.91
CA PRO A 280 -3.04 6.82 18.30
C PRO A 280 -2.03 5.78 17.78
N PHE A 281 -1.56 5.95 16.54
CA PHE A 281 -0.61 5.04 15.91
C PHE A 281 0.74 5.01 16.65
N GLY A 282 1.14 6.13 17.26
CA GLY A 282 2.34 6.20 18.10
C GLY A 282 2.34 5.23 19.31
N THR A 283 1.20 4.65 19.67
CA THR A 283 1.11 3.58 20.70
C THR A 283 1.50 2.19 20.19
N ILE A 284 1.63 2.03 18.87
CA ILE A 284 2.01 0.76 18.25
C ILE A 284 3.50 0.50 18.49
N ARG A 285 3.81 -0.71 18.97
CA ARG A 285 5.20 -1.15 19.13
C ARG A 285 5.75 -1.63 17.79
N PRO A 286 7.00 -1.27 17.43
CA PRO A 286 7.67 -1.87 16.28
C PRO A 286 7.64 -3.40 16.34
N MET A 287 7.46 -4.06 15.19
CA MET A 287 7.40 -5.53 15.08
C MET A 287 8.67 -6.20 15.64
N TYR A 288 9.82 -5.55 15.46
CA TYR A 288 11.12 -6.00 15.95
C TYR A 288 11.98 -4.79 16.31
N GLY A 289 12.98 -5.01 17.19
CA GLY A 289 13.87 -3.96 17.65
C GLY A 289 14.82 -3.48 16.56
N VAL A 290 15.08 -2.17 16.52
CA VAL A 290 16.14 -1.58 15.71
C VAL A 290 17.44 -1.69 16.48
N THR A 291 18.31 -2.65 16.13
CA THR A 291 19.71 -2.54 16.53
C THR A 291 20.31 -1.40 15.72
N ALA A 292 20.77 -0.35 16.39
CA ALA A 292 21.45 0.76 15.77
C ALA A 292 22.76 0.26 15.13
N SER A 293 22.69 -0.28 13.92
CA SER A 293 23.88 -0.51 13.12
C SER A 293 24.41 0.86 12.73
N ALA A 294 25.62 1.17 13.19
CA ALA A 294 26.27 2.46 13.07
C ALA A 294 26.15 2.99 11.63
N ARG A 295 25.37 4.06 11.45
CA ARG A 295 25.37 4.84 10.21
C ARG A 295 26.80 5.35 10.03
N THR A 296 27.54 4.73 9.13
CA THR A 296 28.90 5.14 8.77
C THR A 296 28.83 6.60 8.37
N LYS A 297 29.57 7.46 9.07
CA LYS A 297 29.59 8.91 8.83
C LYS A 297 29.86 9.20 7.35
N PRO A 298 29.21 10.19 6.72
CA PRO A 298 29.62 10.66 5.41
C PRO A 298 31.04 11.22 5.52
N ARG A 299 31.97 10.66 4.74
CA ARG A 299 33.33 11.18 4.59
C ARG A 299 33.23 12.57 3.93
N PRO A 300 33.95 13.61 4.42
CA PRO A 300 33.87 14.94 3.81
C PRO A 300 34.40 14.91 2.38
N SER A 301 33.67 15.57 1.49
CA SER A 301 33.95 15.73 0.06
C SER A 301 35.38 16.21 -0.20
N ALA A 302 36.10 15.48 -1.07
CA ALA A 302 37.34 15.98 -1.64
C ALA A 302 37.02 17.15 -2.58
N VAL A 303 37.64 18.29 -2.29
CA VAL A 303 37.68 19.47 -3.15
C VAL A 303 38.45 19.11 -4.41
N THR A 304 37.78 19.07 -5.55
CA THR A 304 38.44 18.98 -6.86
C THR A 304 38.79 20.39 -7.33
N THR A 305 40.06 20.72 -7.24
CA THR A 305 40.64 21.92 -7.85
C THR A 305 40.68 21.75 -9.37
N THR A 306 40.06 22.69 -10.08
CA THR A 306 40.14 22.86 -11.52
C THR A 306 41.55 23.27 -11.96
N ALA A 307 42.10 22.59 -12.97
CA ALA A 307 43.19 23.11 -13.79
C ALA A 307 42.86 22.89 -15.27
N HIS A 308 42.86 23.99 -16.01
CA HIS A 308 42.63 24.10 -17.45
C HIS A 308 43.98 24.07 -18.21
N LEU A 309 43.89 23.92 -19.54
CA LEU A 309 44.92 23.99 -20.61
C LEU A 309 45.70 22.68 -20.90
N ALA A 310 45.98 22.27 -22.14
CA ALA A 310 45.90 22.92 -23.45
C ALA A 310 45.80 21.89 -24.61
N THR A 311 45.36 22.42 -25.75
CA THR A 311 45.18 21.85 -27.09
C THR A 311 46.48 21.42 -27.79
N THR A 312 46.49 20.29 -28.51
CA THR A 312 47.24 20.13 -29.79
C THR A 312 46.76 18.95 -30.66
N ARG A 313 46.27 19.33 -31.87
CA ARG A 313 46.33 18.74 -33.23
C ARG A 313 46.53 17.23 -33.51
N ASN A 314 45.60 16.74 -34.35
CA ASN A 314 45.75 15.99 -35.62
C ASN A 314 46.75 14.82 -35.74
N THR A 315 46.26 13.61 -36.05
CA THR A 315 46.43 12.97 -37.39
C THR A 315 45.57 11.71 -37.51
N SER A 316 44.92 11.53 -38.67
CA SER A 316 44.40 10.24 -39.16
C SER A 316 45.51 9.56 -39.99
N PRO A 317 45.51 8.22 -40.16
CA PRO A 317 45.02 7.71 -41.44
C PRO A 317 44.24 6.38 -41.38
N SER A 318 43.49 6.19 -42.45
CA SER A 318 42.69 5.04 -42.89
C SER A 318 43.48 3.81 -43.32
N LEU A 319 42.83 2.62 -43.26
CA LEU A 319 42.57 1.60 -44.31
C LEU A 319 42.57 0.18 -43.70
N GLY A 320 41.42 -0.51 -43.66
CA GLY A 320 41.16 -1.74 -44.46
C GLY A 320 41.53 -3.01 -43.65
N ASP A 321 40.91 -4.18 -43.72
CA ASP A 321 39.83 -4.72 -44.53
C ASP A 321 39.40 -6.08 -43.88
N SER A 322 38.11 -6.42 -43.99
CA SER A 322 37.51 -7.76 -44.13
C SER A 322 37.92 -8.98 -43.26
N ARG A 323 36.94 -9.56 -42.54
CA ARG A 323 36.31 -10.89 -42.84
C ARG A 323 35.19 -11.27 -41.86
N GLY A 324 34.08 -11.77 -42.42
CA GLY A 324 32.82 -12.07 -41.74
C GLY A 324 32.70 -13.45 -41.06
N PRO A 325 31.50 -13.76 -40.52
CA PRO A 325 31.24 -14.90 -39.63
C PRO A 325 30.76 -16.17 -40.36
N LYS A 326 30.94 -17.33 -39.72
CA LYS A 326 30.58 -18.68 -40.22
C LYS A 326 29.49 -19.35 -39.36
N ASP A 327 28.34 -19.54 -40.00
CA ASP A 327 27.41 -20.69 -40.05
C ASP A 327 26.98 -21.52 -38.81
N LEU A 328 25.65 -21.66 -38.70
CA LEU A 328 24.84 -22.68 -38.01
C LEU A 328 24.74 -23.99 -38.83
N PRO A 329 24.32 -25.13 -38.23
CA PRO A 329 23.04 -25.78 -38.65
C PRO A 329 22.35 -26.62 -37.51
N PRO A 330 21.30 -27.43 -37.74
CA PRO A 330 19.91 -27.05 -38.02
C PRO A 330 18.84 -27.74 -37.12
N VAL A 331 17.59 -27.33 -37.32
CA VAL A 331 16.30 -27.71 -36.69
C VAL A 331 15.92 -29.19 -36.82
N LYS A 332 15.22 -29.73 -35.81
CA LYS A 332 14.34 -30.90 -35.94
C LYS A 332 13.13 -30.79 -34.98
N ASP A 333 11.94 -30.86 -35.55
CA ASP A 333 10.65 -31.10 -34.88
C ASP A 333 9.97 -32.23 -35.68
N PRO A 334 9.25 -33.17 -35.06
CA PRO A 334 7.79 -33.09 -35.18
C PRO A 334 6.97 -33.70 -34.02
N GLY A 335 5.81 -33.10 -33.72
CA GLY A 335 4.52 -33.81 -33.85
C GLY A 335 3.71 -34.17 -32.58
N ALA A 336 2.55 -33.49 -32.47
CA ALA A 336 1.21 -33.95 -32.04
C ALA A 336 0.88 -34.30 -30.56
N LEU A 337 -0.20 -33.64 -30.08
CA LEU A 337 -0.98 -33.83 -28.84
C LEU A 337 -1.73 -35.18 -28.77
N PRO A 338 -2.18 -35.62 -27.57
CA PRO A 338 -3.58 -35.36 -27.18
C PRO A 338 -3.76 -34.96 -25.70
N GLY A 339 -4.90 -34.31 -25.41
CA GLY A 339 -5.21 -33.70 -24.12
C GLY A 339 -5.79 -34.64 -23.07
N GLU A 340 -5.97 -34.09 -21.86
CA GLU A 340 -7.12 -34.30 -20.96
C GLU A 340 -6.92 -33.47 -19.68
N GLY A 341 -8.04 -33.07 -19.08
CA GLY A 341 -8.13 -31.97 -18.13
C GLY A 341 -7.48 -32.20 -16.76
N LEU A 342 -7.12 -31.09 -16.11
CA LEU A 342 -6.89 -31.04 -14.67
C LEU A 342 -7.85 -30.04 -14.03
N LEU A 343 -8.86 -30.61 -13.37
CA LEU A 343 -9.55 -29.97 -12.26
C LEU A 343 -8.57 -29.78 -11.08
N ALA A 344 -8.57 -28.56 -10.55
CA ALA A 344 -8.11 -28.11 -9.23
C ALA A 344 -6.59 -27.87 -9.01
N PRO A 345 -6.26 -26.91 -8.12
CA PRO A 345 -6.22 -27.28 -6.70
C PRO A 345 -6.87 -26.23 -5.78
N LEU A 346 -8.16 -26.41 -5.49
CA LEU A 346 -8.80 -25.89 -4.26
C LEU A 346 -8.25 -26.58 -2.98
N GLY A 347 -7.38 -27.58 -3.12
CA GLY A 347 -6.81 -28.35 -2.01
C GLY A 347 -5.62 -27.69 -1.30
N LEU A 348 -4.80 -26.88 -1.99
CA LEU A 348 -3.58 -26.33 -1.38
C LEU A 348 -3.89 -25.24 -0.34
N LEU A 349 -4.92 -24.42 -0.60
CA LEU A 349 -5.36 -23.32 0.25
C LEU A 349 -5.93 -23.81 1.61
N ALA A 350 -6.58 -24.98 1.61
CA ALA A 350 -7.10 -25.62 2.83
C ALA A 350 -5.99 -26.26 3.68
N ILE A 351 -4.93 -26.78 3.04
CA ILE A 351 -3.83 -27.44 3.74
C ILE A 351 -2.91 -26.42 4.41
N LEU A 352 -2.62 -25.28 3.77
CA LEU A 352 -1.77 -24.24 4.34
C LEU A 352 -2.42 -23.53 5.53
N THR A 353 -3.72 -23.25 5.45
CA THR A 353 -4.49 -22.63 6.54
C THR A 353 -4.68 -23.58 7.74
N LEU A 354 -4.86 -24.88 7.48
CA LEU A 354 -4.92 -25.88 8.54
C LEU A 354 -3.56 -26.07 9.23
N ALA A 355 -2.45 -26.08 8.48
CA ALA A 355 -1.10 -26.20 9.03
C ALA A 355 -0.73 -25.00 9.95
N VAL A 356 -1.12 -23.78 9.56
CA VAL A 356 -0.94 -22.59 10.39
C VAL A 356 -1.79 -22.67 11.67
N ALA A 357 -3.01 -23.19 11.58
CA ALA A 357 -3.90 -23.34 12.74
C ALA A 357 -3.44 -24.44 13.72
N THR A 358 -2.93 -25.57 13.24
CA THR A 358 -2.39 -26.63 14.11
C THR A 358 -1.06 -26.24 14.76
N LEU A 359 -0.17 -25.55 14.03
CA LEU A 359 1.08 -25.02 14.62
C LEU A 359 0.81 -23.95 15.69
N TYR A 360 -0.22 -23.12 15.52
CA TYR A 360 -0.65 -22.15 16.54
C TYR A 360 -1.39 -22.80 17.72
N GLY A 361 -2.21 -23.84 17.47
CA GLY A 361 -2.93 -24.57 18.51
C GLY A 361 -2.00 -25.36 19.44
N LEU A 362 -0.91 -25.91 18.92
CA LEU A 362 0.09 -26.64 19.69
C LEU A 362 1.03 -25.72 20.49
N SER A 363 1.22 -24.45 20.06
CA SER A 363 2.06 -23.48 20.76
C SER A 363 1.36 -22.80 21.95
N LEU A 364 0.04 -22.95 22.09
CA LEU A 364 -0.74 -22.42 23.22
C LEU A 364 -1.02 -23.47 24.31
N ALA A 365 -0.60 -24.72 24.11
CA ALA A 365 -0.70 -25.77 25.11
C ALA A 365 0.64 -25.94 25.84
N THR A 366 0.90 -25.10 26.85
CA THR A 366 1.84 -25.46 27.92
C THR A 366 1.11 -26.32 28.96
N PRO A 367 1.67 -27.46 29.41
CA PRO A 367 1.10 -28.26 30.48
C PRO A 367 1.50 -27.73 31.88
N GLY A 368 0.50 -27.55 32.76
CA GLY A 368 0.62 -27.24 34.21
C GLY A 368 0.89 -25.76 34.52
N GLU A 369 0.22 -25.08 35.44
CA GLU A 369 -0.62 -25.43 36.60
C GLU A 369 -1.97 -24.69 36.60
#